data_AF-A0A956VVQ6-F1
#
_entry.id   AF-A0A956VVQ6-F1
#
_cell.length_a   1.000
_cell.length_b   1.000
_cell.length_c   1.000
_cell.angle_alpha   90.00
_cell.angle_beta   90.00
_cell.angle_gamma   90.00
#
_symmetry.space_group_name_H-M   'P 1'
#
loop_
_entity.id
_entity.type
_entity.pdbx_description
1 polymer ?
#
loop_
_entity_poly.entity_id
_entity_poly.type
_entity_poly.pdbx_seq_one_letter_code
_entity_poly.pdbx_strand_id
1 'polypeptide(L)'
;MNSRPALETDQPYELKNAPLRPRQRRDLLERDTTYSIESENGEVILAYERGQQQVWWGFRSVEDMRTDFPQMWPEVLKQVDRDHVDYITMDIAGLPTRTWLDPLLQDADFAFFAEWMDMANPDIASAEVPEFPEGVRMRKADEDDLQRFYAIWTEAYGEYGDGPATFDWLTDEAEWAGCLEDEDGEIVAFAMTSEVERGEGRILAAAVAPEAWGNGYGRLVLGAAT
;
A
#
# COMPACT_ATOMS: atom_id res chain seq x y z
N MET A 1 16.59 -42.73 -7.60
CA MET A 1 15.66 -41.96 -8.48
C MET A 1 14.99 -40.95 -7.56
N ASN A 2 15.53 -39.73 -7.47
CA ASN A 2 15.01 -38.71 -6.57
C ASN A 2 13.85 -38.00 -7.27
N SER A 3 12.65 -38.46 -6.98
CA SER A 3 11.41 -37.77 -7.33
C SER A 3 11.42 -36.45 -6.54
N ARG A 4 11.70 -35.34 -7.23
CA ARG A 4 11.42 -34.00 -6.70
C ARG A 4 9.92 -33.96 -6.36
N PRO A 5 9.51 -33.48 -5.17
CA PRO A 5 8.11 -33.20 -4.92
C PRO A 5 7.62 -32.25 -6.01
N ALA A 6 6.43 -32.52 -6.54
CA ALA A 6 5.77 -31.64 -7.49
C ALA A 6 5.77 -30.22 -6.90
N LEU A 7 6.18 -29.26 -7.72
CA LEU A 7 6.07 -27.84 -7.42
C LEU A 7 4.63 -27.58 -6.97
N GLU A 8 4.49 -27.02 -5.76
CA GLU A 8 3.22 -26.58 -5.20
C GLU A 8 2.49 -25.73 -6.24
N THR A 9 1.25 -26.15 -6.51
CA THR A 9 0.38 -25.79 -7.62
C THR A 9 0.38 -24.32 -8.02
N ASP A 10 0.62 -24.07 -9.32
CA ASP A 10 0.16 -22.88 -10.04
C ASP A 10 -1.31 -22.61 -9.70
N GLN A 11 -1.65 -21.38 -9.31
CA GLN A 11 -3.05 -21.00 -9.10
C GLN A 11 -3.86 -21.22 -10.39
N PRO A 12 -4.98 -21.94 -10.35
CA PRO A 12 -5.75 -22.33 -11.54
C PRO A 12 -6.65 -21.21 -12.10
N TYR A 13 -6.56 -20.01 -11.54
CA TYR A 13 -7.44 -18.88 -11.88
C TYR A 13 -6.87 -18.11 -13.08
N GLU A 14 -7.67 -17.99 -14.13
CA GLU A 14 -7.35 -17.20 -15.33
C GLU A 14 -7.52 -15.69 -15.08
N LEU A 15 -8.44 -15.33 -14.17
CA LEU A 15 -8.77 -13.95 -13.81
C LEU A 15 -8.40 -13.71 -12.35
N LYS A 16 -7.45 -12.82 -12.07
CA LYS A 16 -6.99 -12.59 -10.69
C LYS A 16 -6.29 -11.25 -10.50
N ASN A 17 -6.43 -10.67 -9.32
CA ASN A 17 -5.46 -9.71 -8.77
C ASN A 17 -4.50 -10.38 -7.77
N ALA A 18 -4.73 -11.68 -7.50
CA ALA A 18 -4.06 -12.49 -6.51
C ALA A 18 -2.53 -12.34 -6.56
N PRO A 19 -1.85 -12.56 -5.42
CA PRO A 19 -0.41 -12.51 -5.38
C PRO A 19 0.18 -13.43 -6.45
N LEU A 20 0.94 -12.83 -7.37
CA LEU A 20 1.37 -13.44 -8.63
C LEU A 20 2.24 -14.69 -8.42
N ARG A 21 2.79 -14.89 -7.21
CA ARG A 21 3.73 -15.97 -6.89
C ARG A 21 3.17 -16.87 -5.76
N PRO A 22 3.27 -18.21 -5.89
CA PRO A 22 2.79 -19.15 -4.86
C PRO A 22 3.33 -18.88 -3.45
N ARG A 23 4.58 -18.42 -3.35
CA ARG A 23 5.19 -18.04 -2.08
C ARG A 23 4.48 -16.85 -1.42
N GLN A 24 4.18 -15.80 -2.18
CA GLN A 24 3.48 -14.63 -1.64
C GLN A 24 2.08 -15.01 -1.14
N ARG A 25 1.38 -15.89 -1.87
CA ARG A 25 0.10 -16.44 -1.41
C ARG A 25 0.26 -17.18 -0.08
N ARG A 26 1.22 -18.10 0.02
CA ARG A 26 1.44 -18.86 1.26
C ARG A 26 1.79 -17.94 2.42
N ASP A 27 2.74 -17.03 2.21
CA ASP A 27 3.20 -16.09 3.24
C ASP A 27 2.04 -15.18 3.72
N LEU A 28 1.05 -14.91 2.85
CA LEU A 28 -0.17 -14.17 3.21
C LEU A 28 -1.16 -15.04 4.00
N LEU A 29 -1.42 -16.28 3.56
CA LEU A 29 -2.31 -17.22 4.26
C LEU A 29 -1.80 -17.70 5.62
N GLU A 30 -0.50 -17.57 5.90
CA GLU A 30 0.11 -17.90 7.18
C GLU A 30 -0.08 -16.80 8.25
N ARG A 31 -0.64 -15.64 7.90
CA ARG A 31 -0.83 -14.52 8.83
C ARG A 31 -2.13 -14.65 9.62
N ASP A 32 -2.06 -14.37 10.92
CA ASP A 32 -3.22 -14.41 11.82
C ASP A 32 -4.31 -13.38 11.48
N THR A 33 -3.94 -12.31 10.75
CA THR A 33 -4.83 -11.24 10.30
C THR A 33 -5.48 -11.53 8.94
N THR A 34 -5.28 -12.73 8.38
CA THR A 34 -5.76 -13.09 7.04
C THR A 34 -6.90 -14.07 7.11
N TYR A 35 -7.94 -13.80 6.32
CA TYR A 35 -9.08 -14.69 6.13
C TYR A 35 -9.20 -15.07 4.65
N SER A 36 -9.30 -16.37 4.35
CA SER A 36 -9.57 -16.86 2.99
C SER A 36 -10.85 -17.67 2.96
N ILE A 37 -11.61 -17.50 1.87
CA ILE A 37 -12.73 -18.35 1.50
C ILE A 37 -12.54 -18.81 0.05
N GLU A 38 -12.76 -20.10 -0.17
CA GLU A 38 -12.64 -20.73 -1.49
C GLU A 38 -14.00 -21.31 -1.92
N SER A 39 -14.27 -21.25 -3.22
CA SER A 39 -15.33 -21.98 -3.90
C SER A 39 -14.72 -22.97 -4.90
N GLU A 40 -15.56 -23.72 -5.62
CA GLU A 40 -15.09 -24.56 -6.72
C GLU A 40 -14.41 -23.74 -7.82
N ASN A 41 -14.85 -22.49 -8.04
CA ASN A 41 -14.46 -21.67 -9.19
C ASN A 41 -13.63 -20.43 -8.83
N GLY A 42 -13.43 -20.15 -7.54
CA GLY A 42 -12.71 -18.96 -7.12
C GLY A 42 -12.19 -18.99 -5.69
N GLU A 43 -11.44 -17.95 -5.36
CA GLU A 43 -10.90 -17.65 -4.05
C GLU A 43 -11.03 -16.15 -3.80
N VAL A 44 -11.37 -15.80 -2.55
CA VAL A 44 -11.28 -14.43 -2.04
C VAL A 44 -10.51 -14.48 -0.73
N ILE A 45 -9.48 -13.66 -0.63
CA ILE A 45 -8.65 -13.50 0.56
C ILE A 45 -8.73 -12.05 1.01
N LEU A 46 -8.99 -11.85 2.30
CA LEU A 46 -8.93 -10.57 2.98
C LEU A 46 -7.70 -10.58 3.87
N ALA A 47 -6.81 -9.62 3.66
CA ALA A 47 -5.58 -9.49 4.43
C ALA A 47 -5.36 -8.05 4.86
N TYR A 48 -4.85 -7.87 6.07
CA TYR A 48 -4.40 -6.57 6.54
C TYR A 48 -3.06 -6.22 5.88
N GLU A 49 -3.06 -5.13 5.11
CA GLU A 49 -1.92 -4.64 4.32
C GLU A 49 -1.92 -3.12 4.39
N ARG A 50 -0.77 -2.52 4.71
CA ARG A 50 -0.59 -1.06 4.67
C ARG A 50 -1.58 -0.26 5.53
N GLY A 51 -1.91 -0.78 6.71
CA GLY A 51 -2.86 -0.13 7.63
C GLY A 51 -4.33 -0.38 7.32
N GLN A 52 -4.65 -1.08 6.22
CA GLN A 52 -6.01 -1.22 5.70
C GLN A 52 -6.32 -2.69 5.37
N GLN A 53 -7.58 -2.98 5.06
CA GLN A 53 -7.93 -4.29 4.50
C GLN A 53 -7.76 -4.30 2.98
N GLN A 54 -7.10 -5.33 2.45
CA GLN A 54 -6.96 -5.56 1.03
C GLN A 54 -7.60 -6.89 0.62
N VAL A 55 -8.37 -6.84 -0.46
CA VAL A 55 -9.01 -8.01 -1.09
C VAL A 55 -8.14 -8.52 -2.22
N TRP A 56 -7.66 -9.73 -2.05
CA TRP A 56 -7.08 -10.56 -3.09
C TRP A 56 -8.12 -11.54 -3.60
N TRP A 57 -8.12 -11.80 -4.89
CA TRP A 57 -9.14 -12.63 -5.53
C TRP A 57 -8.59 -13.33 -6.77
N GLY A 58 -9.17 -14.48 -7.05
CA GLY A 58 -8.93 -15.24 -8.27
C GLY A 58 -10.16 -16.06 -8.64
N PHE A 59 -10.55 -16.02 -9.91
CA PHE A 59 -11.66 -16.79 -10.46
C PHE A 59 -11.26 -17.42 -11.79
N ARG A 60 -11.94 -18.52 -12.16
CA ARG A 60 -11.74 -19.19 -13.45
C ARG A 60 -12.23 -18.36 -14.63
N SER A 61 -13.26 -17.54 -14.45
CA SER A 61 -13.83 -16.66 -15.48
C SER A 61 -14.55 -15.45 -14.87
N VAL A 62 -14.96 -14.50 -15.72
CA VAL A 62 -15.80 -13.36 -15.30
C VAL A 62 -17.17 -13.85 -14.83
N GLU A 63 -17.74 -14.85 -15.51
CA GLU A 63 -19.03 -15.46 -15.15
C GLU A 63 -18.98 -16.13 -13.78
N ASP A 64 -17.89 -16.83 -13.47
CA ASP A 64 -17.68 -17.45 -12.16
C ASP A 64 -17.56 -16.39 -11.06
N MET A 65 -16.80 -15.32 -11.32
CA MET A 65 -16.69 -14.19 -10.39
C MET A 65 -18.06 -13.56 -10.10
N ARG A 66 -18.88 -13.33 -11.14
CA ARG A 66 -20.22 -12.75 -10.97
C ARG A 66 -21.19 -13.68 -10.21
N THR A 67 -20.92 -14.98 -10.21
CA THR A 67 -21.77 -15.98 -9.55
C THR A 67 -21.34 -16.19 -8.09
N ASP A 68 -20.04 -16.32 -7.86
CA ASP A 68 -19.49 -16.75 -6.57
C ASP A 68 -19.14 -15.55 -5.67
N PHE A 69 -18.61 -14.45 -6.21
CA PHE A 69 -18.23 -13.28 -5.41
C PHE A 69 -19.38 -12.70 -4.57
N PRO A 70 -20.62 -12.53 -5.08
CA PRO A 70 -21.74 -12.06 -4.26
C PRO A 70 -22.08 -12.93 -3.05
N GLN A 71 -21.72 -14.22 -3.12
CA GLN A 71 -21.96 -15.18 -2.04
C GLN A 71 -20.79 -15.20 -1.04
N MET A 72 -19.57 -15.04 -1.54
CA MET A 72 -18.34 -15.04 -0.75
C MET A 72 -18.14 -13.72 0.01
N TRP A 73 -18.43 -12.58 -0.65
CA TRP A 73 -18.15 -11.25 -0.11
C TRP A 73 -18.82 -10.96 1.24
N PRO A 74 -20.13 -11.26 1.45
CA PRO A 74 -20.76 -11.07 2.75
C PRO A 74 -20.13 -11.88 3.88
N GLU A 75 -19.57 -13.06 3.59
CA GLU A 75 -18.88 -13.88 4.58
C GLU A 75 -17.50 -13.31 4.94
N VAL A 76 -16.78 -12.79 3.94
CA VAL A 76 -15.51 -12.08 4.12
C VAL A 76 -15.71 -10.80 4.92
N LEU A 77 -16.74 -10.01 4.59
CA LEU A 77 -17.02 -8.74 5.23
C LEU A 77 -17.32 -8.85 6.74
N LYS A 78 -17.80 -10.01 7.21
CA LYS A 78 -18.00 -10.30 8.64
C LYS A 78 -16.70 -10.39 9.43
N GLN A 79 -15.58 -10.60 8.75
CA GLN A 79 -14.26 -10.73 9.39
C GLN A 79 -13.54 -9.40 9.52
N VAL A 80 -14.06 -8.34 8.90
CA VAL A 80 -13.46 -7.01 8.95
C VAL A 80 -13.67 -6.40 10.32
N ASP A 81 -12.57 -6.13 11.02
CA ASP A 81 -12.57 -5.29 12.21
C ASP A 81 -12.65 -3.81 11.80
N ARG A 82 -13.85 -3.25 11.81
CA ARG A 82 -14.13 -1.88 11.38
C ARG A 82 -13.60 -0.81 12.34
N ASP A 83 -13.13 -1.19 13.53
CA ASP A 83 -12.57 -0.23 14.48
C ASP A 83 -11.09 0.07 14.17
N HIS A 84 -10.45 -0.73 13.31
CA HIS A 84 -9.01 -0.65 13.02
C HIS A 84 -8.67 -0.38 11.55
N VAL A 85 -9.67 -0.17 10.69
CA VAL A 85 -9.48 0.19 9.29
C VAL A 85 -10.44 1.27 8.85
N ASP A 86 -9.98 2.11 7.93
CA ASP A 86 -10.77 3.20 7.36
C ASP A 86 -11.53 2.74 6.12
N TYR A 87 -10.94 1.83 5.33
CA TYR A 87 -11.53 1.33 4.10
C TYR A 87 -11.05 -0.09 3.74
N ILE A 88 -11.66 -0.65 2.70
CA ILE A 88 -11.24 -1.91 2.08
C ILE A 88 -10.90 -1.64 0.62
N THR A 89 -9.77 -2.17 0.14
CA THR A 89 -9.33 -2.03 -1.26
C THR A 89 -9.45 -3.34 -2.02
N MET A 90 -9.68 -3.21 -3.32
CA MET A 90 -9.66 -4.34 -4.25
C MET A 90 -9.03 -3.86 -5.56
N ASP A 91 -7.86 -4.41 -5.88
CA ASP A 91 -7.24 -4.13 -7.19
C ASP A 91 -7.99 -4.88 -8.30
N ILE A 92 -8.24 -4.17 -9.39
CA ILE A 92 -8.96 -4.63 -10.58
C ILE A 92 -8.16 -4.39 -11.88
N ALA A 93 -6.91 -3.95 -11.79
CA ALA A 93 -6.07 -3.63 -12.95
C ALA A 93 -5.84 -4.81 -13.91
N GLY A 94 -5.93 -6.06 -13.43
CA GLY A 94 -5.82 -7.27 -14.23
C GLY A 94 -7.04 -7.58 -15.12
N LEU A 95 -8.10 -6.77 -15.08
CA LEU A 95 -9.35 -7.03 -15.80
C LEU A 95 -9.39 -6.32 -17.16
N PRO A 96 -9.54 -7.05 -18.29
CA PRO A 96 -9.57 -6.45 -19.62
C PRO A 96 -10.82 -5.62 -19.89
N THR A 97 -11.91 -5.79 -19.12
CA THR A 97 -13.14 -5.00 -19.28
C THR A 97 -13.81 -4.76 -17.93
N ARG A 98 -13.36 -3.68 -17.27
CA ARG A 98 -13.86 -3.22 -15.97
C ARG A 98 -15.38 -3.03 -15.92
N THR A 99 -15.98 -2.54 -17.01
CA THR A 99 -17.43 -2.25 -17.07
C THR A 99 -18.33 -3.45 -16.84
N TRP A 100 -17.80 -4.68 -16.94
CA TRP A 100 -18.56 -5.90 -16.66
C TRP A 100 -18.69 -6.21 -15.17
N LEU A 101 -17.83 -5.63 -14.34
CA LEU A 101 -17.84 -5.82 -12.89
C LEU A 101 -18.32 -4.58 -12.12
N ASP A 102 -18.41 -3.40 -12.75
CA ASP A 102 -18.86 -2.19 -12.05
C ASP A 102 -20.18 -2.40 -11.28
N PRO A 103 -21.24 -3.06 -11.81
CA PRO A 103 -22.45 -3.32 -11.04
C PRO A 103 -22.20 -4.26 -9.84
N LEU A 104 -21.37 -5.29 -10.02
CA LEU A 104 -21.00 -6.23 -8.96
C LEU A 104 -20.27 -5.51 -7.81
N LEU A 105 -19.34 -4.62 -8.16
CA LEU A 105 -18.55 -3.85 -7.21
C LEU A 105 -19.41 -2.80 -6.50
N GLN A 106 -20.31 -2.13 -7.21
CA GLN A 106 -21.27 -1.19 -6.61
C GLN A 106 -22.23 -1.89 -5.64
N ASP A 107 -22.74 -3.08 -5.99
CA ASP A 107 -23.59 -3.88 -5.09
C ASP A 107 -22.81 -4.34 -3.85
N ALA A 108 -21.49 -4.46 -3.96
CA ALA A 108 -20.57 -4.78 -2.88
C ALA A 108 -20.05 -3.53 -2.11
N ASP A 109 -20.59 -2.34 -2.41
CA ASP A 109 -20.25 -1.04 -1.82
C ASP A 109 -18.82 -0.54 -2.12
N PHE A 110 -18.22 -1.02 -3.22
CA PHE A 110 -16.98 -0.47 -3.74
C PHE A 110 -17.25 0.72 -4.67
N ALA A 111 -16.51 1.80 -4.44
CA ALA A 111 -16.42 2.93 -5.34
C ALA A 111 -15.05 2.97 -6.03
N PHE A 112 -14.99 3.54 -7.23
CA PHE A 112 -13.70 3.88 -7.81
C PHE A 112 -13.09 5.05 -7.06
N PHE A 113 -11.84 4.90 -6.63
CA PHE A 113 -11.13 5.94 -5.90
C PHE A 113 -10.02 6.57 -6.74
N ALA A 114 -9.02 5.80 -7.17
CA ALA A 114 -7.90 6.31 -7.97
C ALA A 114 -7.12 5.19 -8.69
N GLU A 115 -6.25 5.57 -9.61
CA GLU A 115 -5.19 4.71 -10.17
C GLU A 115 -3.86 5.04 -9.48
N TRP A 116 -3.11 4.01 -9.10
CA TRP A 116 -1.83 4.14 -8.40
C TRP A 116 -0.76 3.42 -9.21
N MET A 117 0.48 3.91 -9.13
CA MET A 117 1.62 3.31 -9.80
C MET A 117 2.75 3.09 -8.81
N ASP A 118 3.15 1.83 -8.64
CA ASP A 118 4.39 1.50 -7.94
C ASP A 118 5.58 1.85 -8.85
N MET A 119 6.47 2.72 -8.37
CA MET A 119 7.70 3.09 -9.06
C MET A 119 8.89 2.39 -8.39
N ALA A 120 9.71 1.69 -9.18
CA ALA A 120 10.94 1.06 -8.72
C ALA A 120 12.14 1.68 -9.44
N ASN A 121 13.17 2.06 -8.69
CA ASN A 121 14.44 2.53 -9.24
C ASN A 121 15.55 1.51 -8.95
N PRO A 122 16.00 0.71 -9.94
CA PRO A 122 16.99 -0.34 -9.73
C PRO A 122 18.41 0.18 -9.53
N ASP A 123 18.68 1.46 -9.85
CA ASP A 123 20.04 2.03 -9.94
C ASP A 123 20.29 3.15 -8.93
N ILE A 124 19.62 3.14 -7.76
CA ILE A 124 20.00 3.98 -6.60
C ILE A 124 21.28 3.39 -6.00
N ALA A 125 22.38 3.50 -6.72
CA ALA A 125 23.71 3.25 -6.20
C ALA A 125 24.20 4.56 -5.57
N SER A 126 24.12 4.65 -4.24
CA SER A 126 24.60 5.78 -3.44
C SER A 126 24.22 7.14 -4.04
N ALA A 127 22.96 7.53 -3.92
CA ALA A 127 22.61 8.91 -4.20
C ALA A 127 23.43 9.81 -3.25
N GLU A 128 24.18 10.76 -3.81
CA GLU A 128 24.78 11.79 -2.96
C GLU A 128 23.63 12.56 -2.32
N VAL A 129 23.60 12.59 -0.98
CA VAL A 129 22.65 13.39 -0.22
C VAL A 129 22.72 14.82 -0.78
N PRO A 130 21.58 15.39 -1.23
CA PRO A 130 21.60 16.68 -1.88
C PRO A 130 22.15 17.76 -0.95
N GLU A 131 22.89 18.72 -1.49
CA GLU A 131 23.24 19.92 -0.74
C GLU A 131 21.98 20.70 -0.38
N PHE A 132 21.83 21.00 0.91
CA PHE A 132 20.70 21.78 1.40
C PHE A 132 20.96 23.27 1.16
N PRO A 133 20.02 24.00 0.53
CA PRO A 133 20.16 25.45 0.35
C PRO A 133 20.22 26.16 1.71
N GLU A 134 20.73 27.40 1.70
CA GLU A 134 20.73 28.25 2.88
C GLU A 134 19.29 28.48 3.38
N GLY A 135 19.09 28.45 4.70
CA GLY A 135 17.76 28.61 5.31
C GLY A 135 16.93 27.34 5.42
N VAL A 136 17.44 26.17 5.02
CA VAL A 136 16.78 24.88 5.32
C VAL A 136 17.74 23.88 5.96
N ARG A 137 17.20 23.03 6.83
CA ARG A 137 17.97 22.00 7.54
C ARG A 137 17.22 20.68 7.57
N MET A 138 17.92 19.60 7.23
CA MET A 138 17.41 18.24 7.44
C MET A 138 17.82 17.73 8.81
N ARG A 139 16.92 17.07 9.54
CA ARG A 139 17.24 16.32 10.75
C ARG A 139 16.47 15.00 10.82
N LYS A 140 16.95 14.10 11.69
CA LYS A 140 16.18 12.93 12.08
C LYS A 140 14.95 13.39 12.87
N ALA A 141 13.81 12.77 12.59
CA ALA A 141 12.56 13.03 13.29
C ALA A 141 12.53 12.35 14.67
N ASP A 142 11.71 12.88 15.56
CA ASP A 142 11.32 12.26 16.83
C ASP A 142 9.80 12.13 16.94
N GLU A 143 9.31 11.59 18.07
CA GLU A 143 7.89 11.34 18.29
C GLU A 143 7.05 12.63 18.32
N ASP A 144 7.62 13.75 18.76
CA ASP A 144 6.91 15.03 18.86
C ASP A 144 6.60 15.61 17.47
N ASP A 145 7.32 15.17 16.43
CA ASP A 145 7.13 15.59 15.04
C ASP A 145 5.94 14.93 14.35
N LEU A 146 5.49 13.77 14.84
CA LEU A 146 4.52 12.92 14.13
C LEU A 146 3.18 13.62 13.89
N GLN A 147 2.75 14.46 14.84
CA GLN A 147 1.53 15.24 14.66
C GLN A 147 1.65 16.19 13.46
N ARG A 148 2.81 16.82 13.27
CA ARG A 148 3.06 17.71 12.14
C ARG A 148 3.20 16.94 10.83
N PHE A 149 3.81 15.75 10.86
CA PHE A 149 3.87 14.87 9.69
C PHE A 149 2.49 14.46 9.22
N TYR A 150 1.61 14.05 10.15
CA TYR A 150 0.24 13.70 9.83
C TYR A 150 -0.53 14.86 9.19
N ALA A 151 -0.35 16.08 9.72
CA ALA A 151 -0.95 17.28 9.15
C ALA A 151 -0.45 17.54 7.73
N ILE A 152 0.87 17.53 7.51
CA ILE A 152 1.47 17.72 6.18
C ILE A 152 0.97 16.66 5.19
N TRP A 153 0.94 15.40 5.62
CA TRP A 153 0.50 14.28 4.79
C TRP A 153 -0.97 14.43 4.40
N THR A 154 -1.85 14.66 5.36
CA THR A 154 -3.29 14.84 5.11
C THR A 154 -3.54 16.02 4.18
N GLU A 155 -2.88 17.16 4.42
CA GLU A 155 -3.06 18.37 3.62
C GLU A 155 -2.47 18.26 2.21
N ALA A 156 -1.31 17.61 2.07
CA ALA A 156 -0.64 17.47 0.78
C ALA A 156 -1.37 16.50 -0.16
N TYR A 157 -1.92 15.41 0.38
CA TYR A 157 -2.65 14.42 -0.40
C TYR A 157 -4.13 14.77 -0.58
N GLY A 158 -4.69 15.59 0.33
CA GLY A 158 -6.06 16.11 0.21
C GLY A 158 -7.10 14.98 0.13
N GLU A 159 -7.90 14.98 -0.93
CA GLU A 159 -8.92 13.94 -1.16
C GLU A 159 -8.35 12.55 -1.49
N TYR A 160 -7.06 12.47 -1.83
CA TYR A 160 -6.33 11.23 -2.11
C TYR A 160 -5.52 10.74 -0.90
N GLY A 161 -5.60 11.43 0.24
CA GLY A 161 -4.98 10.97 1.47
C GLY A 161 -5.65 9.68 1.96
N ASP A 162 -4.84 8.74 2.43
CA ASP A 162 -5.39 7.60 3.15
C ASP A 162 -5.89 8.02 4.54
N GLY A 163 -6.55 7.10 5.23
CA GLY A 163 -7.03 7.37 6.58
C GLY A 163 -5.94 7.25 7.65
N PRO A 164 -6.25 7.63 8.91
CA PRO A 164 -5.33 7.58 10.04
C PRO A 164 -4.71 6.20 10.25
N ALA A 165 -5.42 5.09 9.99
CA ALA A 165 -4.87 3.75 10.18
C ALA A 165 -3.69 3.46 9.23
N THR A 166 -3.68 4.07 8.03
CA THR A 166 -2.53 4.00 7.13
C THR A 166 -1.36 4.78 7.68
N PHE A 167 -1.59 5.97 8.23
CA PHE A 167 -0.51 6.76 8.81
C PHE A 167 0.10 6.09 10.03
N ASP A 168 -0.71 5.50 10.92
CA ASP A 168 -0.23 4.72 12.05
C ASP A 168 0.66 3.56 11.57
N TRP A 169 0.19 2.81 10.56
CA TRP A 169 1.00 1.76 9.93
C TRP A 169 2.32 2.28 9.33
N LEU A 170 2.30 3.43 8.65
CA LEU A 170 3.52 4.04 8.10
C LEU A 170 4.53 4.35 9.21
N THR A 171 4.06 4.83 10.37
CA THR A 171 4.93 5.14 11.51
C THR A 171 5.48 3.90 12.20
N ASP A 172 4.69 2.83 12.30
CA ASP A 172 5.11 1.55 12.89
C ASP A 172 6.15 0.82 12.03
N GLU A 173 6.04 0.91 10.70
CA GLU A 173 6.97 0.27 9.75
C GLU A 173 8.22 1.11 9.43
N ALA A 174 8.25 2.38 9.86
CA ALA A 174 9.35 3.28 9.56
C ALA A 174 10.58 2.93 10.41
N GLU A 175 11.65 2.46 9.76
CA GLU A 175 12.98 2.32 10.39
C GLU A 175 13.69 3.67 10.47
N TRP A 176 13.41 4.55 9.51
CA TRP A 176 13.93 5.91 9.51
C TRP A 176 12.86 6.92 9.11
N ALA A 177 12.86 8.05 9.81
CA ALA A 177 12.08 9.22 9.47
C ALA A 177 12.95 10.48 9.59
N GLY A 178 12.80 11.39 8.64
CA GLY A 178 13.50 12.67 8.63
C GLY A 178 12.59 13.81 8.24
N CYS A 179 12.88 15.00 8.77
CA CYS A 179 12.16 16.22 8.45
C CYS A 179 13.08 17.31 7.92
N LEU A 180 12.52 18.14 7.04
CA LEU A 180 13.13 19.37 6.58
C LEU A 180 12.49 20.54 7.34
N GLU A 181 13.32 21.31 8.00
CA GLU A 181 12.97 22.56 8.69
C GLU A 181 13.35 23.76 7.81
N ASP A 182 12.54 24.81 7.86
CA ASP A 182 12.88 26.11 7.31
C ASP A 182 13.71 26.98 8.28
N GLU A 183 13.90 28.25 7.93
CA GLU A 183 14.72 29.19 8.68
C GLU A 183 14.13 29.56 10.05
N ASP A 184 12.81 29.43 10.19
CA ASP A 184 12.08 29.65 11.44
C ASP A 184 12.06 28.38 12.32
N GLY A 185 12.57 27.26 11.81
CA GLY A 185 12.57 25.96 12.48
C GLY A 185 11.27 25.18 12.30
N GLU A 186 10.38 25.63 11.40
CA GLU A 186 9.11 24.97 11.14
C GLU A 186 9.32 23.79 10.18
N ILE A 187 8.66 22.67 10.47
CA ILE A 187 8.71 21.49 9.60
C ILE A 187 7.87 21.76 8.35
N VAL A 188 8.54 21.73 7.20
CA VAL A 188 7.96 22.03 5.88
C VAL A 188 7.93 20.82 4.93
N ALA A 189 8.67 19.75 5.25
CA ALA A 189 8.61 18.49 4.51
C ALA A 189 9.11 17.32 5.36
N PHE A 190 8.76 16.09 4.98
CA PHE A 190 9.26 14.88 5.64
C PHE A 190 9.37 13.70 4.67
N ALA A 191 10.12 12.68 5.09
CA ALA A 191 10.13 11.36 4.48
C ALA A 191 10.29 10.25 5.52
N MET A 192 9.71 9.09 5.23
CA MET A 192 9.81 7.85 6.02
C MET A 192 10.24 6.70 5.13
N THR A 193 11.15 5.86 5.63
CA THR A 193 11.60 4.66 4.93
C THR A 193 11.51 3.42 5.83
N SER A 194 11.22 2.28 5.20
CA SER A 194 11.25 0.99 5.87
C SER A 194 12.68 0.48 6.06
N GLU A 195 12.83 -0.59 6.84
CA GLU A 195 14.06 -1.38 6.86
C GLU A 195 14.41 -1.86 5.45
N VAL A 196 15.72 -1.95 5.16
CA VAL A 196 16.22 -2.51 3.90
C VAL A 196 16.25 -4.03 4.02
N GLU A 197 15.33 -4.69 3.32
CA GLU A 197 15.24 -6.14 3.29
C GLU A 197 15.72 -6.70 1.95
N ARG A 198 16.64 -7.68 2.00
CA ARG A 198 17.15 -8.38 0.81
C ARG A 198 17.71 -7.44 -0.28
N GLY A 199 18.18 -6.26 0.11
CA GLY A 199 18.72 -5.24 -0.80
C GLY A 199 17.67 -4.33 -1.43
N GLU A 200 16.41 -4.39 -0.96
CA GLU A 200 15.32 -3.51 -1.38
C GLU A 200 14.94 -2.61 -0.19
N GLY A 201 15.01 -1.30 -0.39
CA GLY A 201 14.49 -0.30 0.55
C GLY A 201 13.21 0.33 0.00
N ARG A 202 12.32 0.79 0.88
CA ARG A 202 11.06 1.42 0.49
C ARG A 202 10.93 2.79 1.11
N ILE A 203 10.56 3.78 0.29
CA ILE A 203 10.01 5.04 0.79
C ILE A 203 8.54 4.78 1.09
N LEU A 204 8.19 4.85 2.37
CA LEU A 204 6.84 4.60 2.87
C LEU A 204 5.96 5.83 2.62
N ALA A 205 6.48 7.01 2.96
CA ALA A 205 5.82 8.29 2.73
C ALA A 205 6.86 9.38 2.47
N ALA A 206 6.49 10.35 1.64
CA ALA A 206 7.25 11.59 1.49
C ALA A 206 6.27 12.71 1.10
N ALA A 207 6.29 13.81 1.82
CA ALA A 207 5.36 14.91 1.59
C ALA A 207 6.01 16.26 1.88
N VAL A 208 5.50 17.29 1.22
CA VAL A 208 5.86 18.69 1.44
C VAL A 208 4.59 19.42 1.83
N ALA A 209 4.67 20.28 2.84
CA ALA A 209 3.56 21.10 3.28
C ALA A 209 3.06 21.96 2.09
N PRO A 210 1.74 22.06 1.83
CA PRO A 210 1.21 22.80 0.68
C PRO A 210 1.71 24.24 0.57
N GLU A 211 1.86 24.92 1.70
CA GLU A 211 2.42 26.27 1.80
C GLU A 211 3.88 26.39 1.33
N ALA A 212 4.63 25.28 1.34
CA ALA A 212 6.03 25.20 0.96
C ALA A 212 6.24 24.60 -0.44
N TRP A 213 5.17 24.33 -1.20
CA TRP A 213 5.27 23.79 -2.56
C TRP A 213 6.02 24.72 -3.54
N GLY A 214 6.69 24.12 -4.53
CA GLY A 214 7.45 24.85 -5.55
C GLY A 214 8.90 25.21 -5.17
N ASN A 215 9.31 25.00 -3.91
CA ASN A 215 10.67 25.32 -3.43
C ASN A 215 11.69 24.19 -3.66
N GLY A 216 11.31 23.10 -4.34
CA GLY A 216 12.20 21.96 -4.59
C GLY A 216 12.41 21.03 -3.38
N TYR A 217 11.73 21.25 -2.26
CA TYR A 217 11.90 20.47 -1.02
C TYR A 217 11.58 18.98 -1.18
N GLY A 218 10.64 18.62 -2.06
CA GLY A 218 10.35 17.22 -2.38
C GLY A 218 11.59 16.48 -2.88
N ARG A 219 12.43 17.12 -3.70
CA ARG A 219 13.70 16.54 -4.16
C ARG A 219 14.70 16.35 -3.01
N LEU A 220 14.73 17.29 -2.06
CA LEU A 220 15.65 17.22 -0.92
C LEU A 220 15.29 16.06 0.01
N VAL A 221 14.03 15.94 0.41
CA VAL A 221 13.58 14.86 1.31
C VAL A 221 13.64 13.50 0.64
N LEU A 222 13.28 13.39 -0.64
CA LEU A 222 13.43 12.14 -1.39
C LEU A 222 14.90 11.75 -1.54
N GLY A 223 15.79 12.70 -1.87
CA GLY A 223 17.22 12.42 -1.99
C GLY A 223 17.90 12.06 -0.66
N ALA A 224 17.35 12.50 0.47
CA ALA A 224 17.82 12.10 1.80
C ALA A 224 17.29 10.72 2.23
N ALA A 225 16.18 10.27 1.65
CA ALA A 225 15.49 9.01 1.97
C ALA A 225 15.98 7.81 1.12
N THR A 226 16.92 8.03 0.20
CA THR A 226 17.45 7.03 -0.75
C THR A 226 18.95 6.83 -0.57
#